data_AF-A0A524C519-F1
#
_entry.id   AF-A0A524C519-F1
#
_cell.length_a   1.000
_cell.length_b   1.000
_cell.length_c   1.000
_cell.angle_alpha   90.00
_cell.angle_beta   90.00
_cell.angle_gamma   90.00
#
_symmetry.space_group_name_H-M   'P 1'
#
loop_
_entity.id
_entity.type
_entity.pdbx_description
1 polymer ?
#
loop_
_entity_poly.entity_id
_entity_poly.type
_entity_poly.pdbx_seq_one_letter_code
_entity_poly.pdbx_strand_id
1 'polypeptide(L)'
;MSKNNKNELGSIILHSKMIQASYGTTSIVTHLIDMVLVSVVIFFYEAEIGLNIWLVGLAYIIYMVWDAINDPLVGHMTDRPFKFTRKRGRRFPWMMISYIPWLISFFLIFTPPDIDNQFVIFGWLLATLCLYDFLESIFTVNFFALFPDKFRESSERVSASAFVVYLGFLGVVGAFLIPGLFIDFGDIGSYVVMAL
;
A
#
# COMPACT_ATOMS: atom_id res chain seq x y z
N MET A 1 -45.91 17.09 24.76
CA MET A 1 -44.82 16.15 25.12
C MET A 1 -44.18 15.62 23.85
N SER A 2 -43.04 16.17 23.42
CA SER A 2 -42.09 15.55 22.47
C SER A 2 -40.84 16.44 22.35
N LYS A 3 -40.11 16.56 23.45
CA LYS A 3 -38.74 17.08 23.48
C LYS A 3 -37.94 16.03 24.23
N ASN A 4 -37.49 14.97 23.56
CA ASN A 4 -36.45 14.09 24.15
C ASN A 4 -35.74 13.09 23.23
N ASN A 5 -35.80 13.20 21.90
CA ASN A 5 -35.10 12.25 21.01
C ASN A 5 -33.80 12.77 20.36
N LYS A 6 -33.21 13.87 20.83
CA LYS A 6 -31.92 14.37 20.31
C LYS A 6 -30.69 13.93 21.12
N ASN A 7 -30.88 13.19 22.22
CA ASN A 7 -29.79 12.86 23.15
C ASN A 7 -29.22 11.43 22.97
N GLU A 8 -29.64 10.67 21.95
CA GLU A 8 -29.12 9.31 21.69
C GLU A 8 -28.09 9.23 20.54
N LEU A 9 -27.87 10.32 19.79
CA LEU A 9 -26.65 10.41 18.97
C LEU A 9 -25.52 10.87 19.88
N GLY A 10 -24.69 9.92 20.34
CA GLY A 10 -23.48 10.23 21.10
C GLY A 10 -22.72 11.40 20.43
N SER A 11 -22.37 12.41 21.23
CA SER A 11 -21.73 13.64 20.75
C SER A 11 -20.61 13.30 19.77
N ILE A 12 -20.66 13.88 18.57
CA ILE A 12 -19.68 13.56 17.54
C ILE A 12 -18.31 14.04 18.05
N ILE A 13 -17.40 13.08 18.25
CA ILE A 13 -16.06 13.33 18.80
C ILE A 13 -15.21 13.91 17.67
N LEU A 14 -14.82 15.18 17.82
CA LEU A 14 -13.84 15.83 16.96
C LEU A 14 -12.44 15.48 17.44
N HIS A 15 -11.61 14.97 16.53
CA HIS A 15 -10.22 14.64 16.79
C HIS A 15 -9.32 15.86 16.56
N SER A 16 -8.24 15.94 17.35
CA SER A 16 -7.25 16.99 17.21
C SER A 16 -6.51 16.92 15.86
N LYS A 17 -5.93 18.03 15.43
CA LYS A 17 -5.09 18.11 14.22
C LYS A 17 -3.91 17.13 14.27
N MET A 18 -3.38 16.84 15.45
CA MET A 18 -2.30 15.86 15.62
C MET A 18 -2.77 14.44 15.27
N ILE A 19 -3.98 14.04 15.68
CA ILE A 19 -4.55 12.72 15.33
C ILE A 19 -4.80 12.62 13.82
N GLN A 20 -5.21 13.72 13.19
CA GLN A 20 -5.39 13.79 11.74
C GLN A 20 -4.05 13.71 11.00
N ALA A 21 -3.03 14.41 11.48
CA ALA A 21 -1.67 14.34 10.95
C ALA A 21 -1.08 12.93 11.09
N SER A 22 -1.21 12.31 12.26
CA SER A 22 -0.78 10.91 12.52
C SER A 22 -1.53 9.90 11.65
N TYR A 23 -2.76 10.18 11.25
CA TYR A 23 -3.45 9.34 10.26
C TYR A 23 -2.83 9.52 8.87
N GLY A 24 -2.52 10.77 8.48
CA GLY A 24 -1.92 11.09 7.18
C GLY A 24 -0.47 10.63 7.03
N THR A 25 0.28 10.37 8.10
CA THR A 25 1.68 9.86 7.97
C THR A 25 1.75 8.52 7.25
N THR A 26 0.70 7.71 7.32
CA THR A 26 0.60 6.46 6.55
C THR A 26 0.65 6.73 5.03
N SER A 27 0.18 7.89 4.59
CA SER A 27 0.22 8.29 3.18
C SER A 27 1.63 8.55 2.68
N ILE A 28 2.56 8.99 3.54
CA ILE A 28 3.97 9.14 3.16
C ILE A 28 4.54 7.80 2.74
N VAL A 29 4.38 6.79 3.59
CA VAL A 29 4.98 5.46 3.40
C VAL A 29 4.36 4.76 2.20
N THR A 30 3.03 4.72 2.12
CA THR A 30 2.32 4.11 0.98
C THR A 30 2.71 4.75 -0.34
N HIS A 31 2.58 6.08 -0.47
CA HIS A 31 2.89 6.74 -1.72
C HIS A 31 4.37 6.67 -2.10
N LEU A 32 5.27 6.60 -1.12
CA LEU A 32 6.68 6.38 -1.38
C LEU A 32 6.89 5.01 -2.03
N ILE A 33 6.43 3.95 -1.39
CA ILE A 33 6.65 2.57 -1.86
C ILE A 33 5.96 2.36 -3.22
N ASP A 34 4.70 2.77 -3.36
CA ASP A 34 3.93 2.56 -4.60
C ASP A 34 4.56 3.28 -5.79
N MET A 35 5.05 4.51 -5.58
CA MET A 35 5.70 5.27 -6.65
C MET A 35 7.08 4.71 -7.00
N VAL A 36 7.83 4.18 -6.03
CA VAL A 36 9.08 3.46 -6.32
C VAL A 36 8.78 2.20 -7.12
N LEU A 37 7.75 1.43 -6.75
CA LEU A 37 7.36 0.22 -7.47
C LEU A 37 7.00 0.53 -8.93
N VAL A 38 6.17 1.54 -9.16
CA VAL A 38 5.75 1.93 -10.53
C VAL A 38 6.92 2.47 -11.36
N SER A 39 7.82 3.24 -10.75
CA SER A 39 8.90 3.91 -11.49
C SER A 39 10.15 3.06 -11.71
N VAL A 40 10.49 2.16 -10.78
CA VAL A 40 11.77 1.43 -10.78
C VAL A 40 11.64 0.01 -11.32
N VAL A 41 10.55 -0.72 -11.01
CA VAL A 41 10.48 -2.17 -11.28
C VAL A 41 10.52 -2.50 -12.77
N ILE A 42 9.82 -1.73 -13.62
CA ILE A 42 9.87 -1.95 -15.08
C ILE A 42 11.31 -1.83 -15.59
N PHE A 43 12.00 -0.75 -15.20
CA PHE A 43 13.38 -0.51 -15.60
C PHE A 43 14.33 -1.59 -15.07
N PHE A 44 14.18 -1.97 -13.79
CA PHE A 44 14.99 -3.02 -13.18
C PHE A 44 14.87 -4.35 -13.93
N TYR A 45 13.64 -4.80 -14.20
CA TYR A 45 13.45 -6.08 -14.89
C TYR A 45 13.85 -6.05 -16.36
N GLU A 46 13.60 -4.95 -17.07
CA GLU A 46 13.95 -4.85 -18.49
C GLU A 46 15.44 -4.59 -18.69
N ALA A 47 15.97 -3.50 -18.11
CA ALA A 47 17.30 -2.98 -18.42
C ALA A 47 18.42 -3.66 -17.64
N GLU A 48 18.18 -4.02 -16.37
CA GLU A 48 19.21 -4.59 -15.50
C GLU A 48 19.18 -6.13 -15.51
N ILE A 49 17.99 -6.72 -15.38
CA ILE A 49 17.81 -8.18 -15.42
C ILE A 49 17.76 -8.72 -16.86
N GLY A 50 17.41 -7.90 -17.84
CA GLY A 50 17.33 -8.33 -19.24
C GLY A 50 16.08 -9.17 -19.54
N LEU A 51 15.01 -9.03 -18.77
CA LEU A 51 13.72 -9.66 -19.07
C LEU A 51 13.09 -8.97 -20.30
N ASN A 52 12.61 -9.77 -21.24
CA ASN A 52 11.94 -9.25 -22.42
C ASN A 52 10.79 -8.30 -22.03
N ILE A 53 10.78 -7.08 -22.60
CA ILE A 53 9.79 -6.05 -22.30
C ILE A 53 8.34 -6.51 -22.52
N TRP A 54 8.09 -7.43 -23.46
CA TRP A 54 6.76 -8.01 -23.68
C TRP A 54 6.32 -8.88 -22.50
N LEU A 55 7.24 -9.59 -21.85
CA LEU A 55 6.96 -10.37 -20.64
C LEU A 55 6.74 -9.46 -19.43
N VAL A 56 7.53 -8.39 -19.29
CA VAL A 56 7.30 -7.37 -18.25
C VAL A 56 5.90 -6.78 -18.41
N GLY A 57 5.56 -6.30 -19.61
CA GLY A 57 4.22 -5.75 -19.89
C GLY A 57 3.10 -6.75 -19.65
N LEU A 58 3.28 -8.02 -20.04
CA LEU A 58 2.31 -9.08 -19.77
C LEU A 58 2.12 -9.32 -18.27
N ALA A 59 3.20 -9.29 -17.48
CA ALA A 59 3.13 -9.44 -16.03
C ALA A 59 2.29 -8.31 -15.42
N TYR A 60 2.51 -7.06 -15.84
CA TYR A 60 1.71 -5.92 -15.39
C TYR A 60 0.23 -6.02 -15.80
N ILE A 61 -0.07 -6.50 -17.00
CA ILE A 61 -1.48 -6.71 -17.42
C ILE A 61 -2.16 -7.75 -16.53
N ILE A 62 -1.50 -8.88 -16.27
CA ILE A 62 -2.06 -9.92 -15.39
C ILE A 62 -2.20 -9.39 -13.96
N TYR A 63 -1.19 -8.66 -13.47
CA TYR A 63 -1.21 -7.98 -12.19
C TYR A 63 -2.40 -7.02 -12.06
N MET A 64 -2.72 -6.20 -13.06
CA MET A 64 -3.88 -5.30 -13.03
C MET A 64 -5.21 -6.06 -12.99
N VAL A 65 -5.31 -7.21 -13.66
CA VAL A 65 -6.50 -8.07 -13.58
C VAL A 65 -6.62 -8.70 -12.18
N TRP A 66 -5.48 -9.09 -11.60
CA TRP A 66 -5.41 -9.60 -10.24
C TRP A 66 -5.87 -8.55 -9.22
N ASP A 67 -5.32 -7.33 -9.28
CA ASP A 67 -5.67 -6.19 -8.43
C ASP A 67 -7.18 -5.91 -8.41
N ALA A 68 -7.78 -5.81 -9.60
CA ALA A 68 -9.22 -5.58 -9.76
C ALA A 68 -10.12 -6.65 -9.10
N ILE A 69 -9.62 -7.89 -8.95
CA ILE A 69 -10.32 -9.00 -8.29
C ILE A 69 -9.99 -9.04 -6.79
N ASN A 70 -8.73 -8.80 -6.46
CA ASN A 70 -8.15 -8.89 -5.13
C ASN A 70 -8.80 -7.87 -4.18
N ASP A 71 -8.93 -6.62 -4.60
CA ASP A 71 -9.47 -5.53 -3.77
C ASP A 71 -10.88 -5.80 -3.21
N PRO A 72 -11.89 -6.16 -4.04
CA PRO A 72 -13.21 -6.54 -3.54
C PRO A 72 -13.19 -7.77 -2.62
N LEU A 73 -12.33 -8.76 -2.93
CA LEU A 73 -12.20 -9.98 -2.13
C LEU A 73 -11.65 -9.67 -0.73
N VAL A 74 -10.60 -8.86 -0.66
CA VAL A 74 -10.00 -8.39 0.60
C VAL A 74 -11.00 -7.56 1.40
N GLY A 75 -11.74 -6.66 0.75
CA GLY A 75 -12.81 -5.89 1.40
C GLY A 75 -13.85 -6.79 2.06
N HIS A 76 -14.39 -7.75 1.30
CA HIS A 76 -15.37 -8.72 1.82
C HIS A 76 -14.81 -9.63 2.91
N MET A 77 -13.54 -10.03 2.80
CA MET A 77 -12.89 -10.87 3.79
C MET A 77 -12.70 -10.11 5.11
N THR A 78 -12.20 -8.88 5.04
CA THR A 78 -11.77 -8.11 6.22
C THR A 78 -12.91 -7.41 6.95
N ASP A 79 -14.06 -7.20 6.28
CA ASP A 79 -15.27 -6.65 6.91
C ASP A 79 -15.94 -7.63 7.90
N ARG A 80 -15.63 -8.93 7.82
CA ARG A 80 -16.21 -9.94 8.72
C ARG A 80 -15.69 -9.77 10.16
N PRO A 81 -16.53 -10.01 11.18
CA PRO A 81 -16.10 -9.94 12.57
C PRO A 81 -15.26 -11.17 12.95
N PHE A 82 -13.95 -10.98 13.18
CA PHE A 82 -13.04 -12.02 13.66
C PHE A 82 -12.77 -11.89 15.17
N LYS A 83 -12.42 -13.01 15.80
CA LYS A 83 -12.14 -13.04 17.26
C LYS A 83 -10.96 -12.14 17.65
N PHE A 84 -9.96 -12.00 16.79
CA PHE A 84 -8.79 -11.16 17.05
C PHE A 84 -9.07 -9.65 16.82
N THR A 85 -10.08 -9.30 16.01
CA THR A 85 -10.47 -7.91 15.75
C THR A 85 -11.35 -7.33 16.86
N ARG A 86 -12.01 -8.19 17.65
CA ARG A 86 -12.92 -7.78 18.75
C ARG A 86 -12.29 -6.85 19.80
N LYS A 87 -10.98 -6.97 20.07
CA LYS A 87 -10.30 -6.19 21.13
C LYS A 87 -9.65 -4.90 20.62
N ARG A 88 -9.28 -4.83 19.35
CA ARG A 88 -8.43 -3.77 18.78
C ARG A 88 -9.11 -2.99 17.65
N GLY A 89 -10.41 -3.23 17.44
CA GLY A 89 -11.19 -2.66 16.34
C GLY A 89 -11.19 -3.57 15.11
N ARG A 90 -12.20 -3.41 14.25
CA ARG A 90 -12.44 -4.28 13.08
C ARG A 90 -11.28 -4.25 12.07
N ARG A 91 -10.71 -3.06 11.82
CA ARG A 91 -9.78 -2.80 10.69
C ARG A 91 -8.32 -2.70 11.10
N PHE A 92 -8.05 -2.14 12.27
CA PHE A 92 -6.69 -1.90 12.75
C PHE A 92 -5.81 -3.16 12.83
N PRO A 93 -6.31 -4.32 13.29
CA PRO A 93 -5.49 -5.54 13.35
C PRO A 93 -5.08 -6.08 11.99
N TRP A 94 -5.92 -5.94 10.96
CA TRP A 94 -5.58 -6.33 9.59
C TRP A 94 -4.41 -5.51 9.06
N MET A 95 -4.48 -4.18 9.21
CA MET A 95 -3.38 -3.28 8.83
C MET A 95 -2.06 -3.63 9.52
N MET A 96 -2.10 -3.97 10.83
CA MET A 96 -0.88 -4.31 11.57
C MET A 96 -0.28 -5.66 11.16
N ILE A 97 -1.13 -6.62 10.79
CA ILE A 97 -0.67 -7.95 10.38
C ILE A 97 -0.08 -7.92 8.97
N SER A 98 -0.66 -7.13 8.05
CA SER A 98 -0.18 -7.05 6.67
C SER A 98 1.05 -6.16 6.51
N TYR A 99 1.27 -5.17 7.38
CA TYR A 99 2.34 -4.18 7.20
C TYR A 99 3.74 -4.80 7.02
N ILE A 100 4.16 -5.69 7.93
CA ILE A 100 5.51 -6.30 7.85
C ILE A 100 5.62 -7.24 6.63
N PRO A 101 4.69 -8.18 6.39
CA PRO A 101 4.70 -8.99 5.18
C PRO A 101 4.73 -8.16 3.89
N TRP A 102 3.98 -7.05 3.84
CA TRP A 102 3.96 -6.17 2.68
C TRP A 102 5.34 -5.58 2.37
N LEU A 103 6.05 -5.07 3.39
CA LEU A 103 7.43 -4.60 3.21
C LEU A 103 8.39 -5.71 2.76
N ILE A 104 8.22 -6.93 3.29
CA ILE A 104 9.04 -8.09 2.86
C ILE A 104 8.75 -8.43 1.40
N SER A 105 7.49 -8.39 0.96
CA SER A 105 7.14 -8.68 -0.43
C SER A 105 7.68 -7.63 -1.40
N PHE A 106 7.79 -6.36 -0.98
CA PHE A 106 8.44 -5.32 -1.76
C PHE A 106 9.92 -5.67 -2.01
N PHE A 107 10.63 -6.08 -0.96
CA PHE A 107 12.02 -6.54 -1.09
C PHE A 107 12.15 -7.74 -2.04
N LEU A 108 11.22 -8.71 -1.99
CA LEU A 108 11.26 -9.90 -2.87
C LEU A 108 11.17 -9.56 -4.36
N ILE A 109 10.54 -8.46 -4.73
CA ILE A 109 10.47 -8.00 -6.13
C ILE A 109 11.87 -7.73 -6.68
N PHE A 110 12.80 -7.25 -5.85
CA PHE A 110 14.16 -6.91 -6.27
C PHE A 110 15.16 -8.07 -6.11
N THR A 111 14.70 -9.25 -5.72
CA THR A 111 15.55 -10.45 -5.57
C THR A 111 15.15 -11.58 -6.51
N PRO A 112 15.15 -11.38 -7.84
CA PRO A 112 14.86 -12.46 -8.78
C PRO A 112 15.92 -13.57 -8.69
N PRO A 113 15.57 -14.83 -9.01
CA PRO A 113 16.54 -15.92 -9.03
C PRO A 113 17.57 -15.69 -10.15
N ASP A 114 18.85 -15.94 -9.85
CA ASP A 114 19.96 -15.87 -10.82
C ASP A 114 19.95 -17.11 -11.74
N ILE A 115 19.03 -17.09 -12.72
CA ILE A 115 18.80 -18.18 -13.67
C ILE A 115 18.58 -17.58 -15.05
N ASP A 116 19.30 -18.07 -16.05
CA ASP A 116 19.11 -17.71 -17.47
C ASP A 116 17.86 -18.38 -18.06
N ASN A 117 16.68 -18.01 -17.55
CA ASN A 117 15.40 -18.46 -18.06
C ASN A 117 14.34 -17.36 -17.91
N GLN A 118 13.99 -16.77 -19.05
CA GLN A 118 13.03 -15.68 -19.15
C GLN A 118 11.66 -16.01 -18.53
N PHE A 119 11.17 -17.25 -18.65
CA PHE A 119 9.88 -17.65 -18.07
C PHE A 119 9.93 -17.80 -16.55
N VAL A 120 11.08 -18.19 -16.00
CA VAL A 120 11.28 -18.27 -14.54
C VAL A 120 11.32 -16.87 -13.94
N ILE A 121 12.06 -15.95 -14.56
CA ILE A 121 12.13 -14.54 -14.13
C ILE A 121 10.75 -13.87 -14.29
N PHE A 122 10.05 -14.11 -15.39
CA PHE A 122 8.67 -13.65 -15.59
C PHE A 122 7.73 -14.18 -14.49
N GLY A 123 7.79 -15.48 -14.19
CA GLY A 123 6.99 -16.10 -13.14
C GLY A 123 7.30 -15.51 -11.76
N TRP A 124 8.57 -15.20 -11.49
CA TRP A 124 8.99 -14.52 -10.27
C TRP A 124 8.42 -13.11 -10.18
N LEU A 125 8.60 -12.29 -11.22
CA LEU A 125 8.04 -10.93 -11.29
C LEU A 125 6.53 -10.95 -11.03
N LEU A 126 5.81 -11.81 -11.76
CA LEU A 126 4.36 -11.91 -11.64
C LEU A 126 3.94 -12.35 -10.24
N ALA A 127 4.56 -13.39 -9.68
CA ALA A 127 4.21 -13.91 -8.37
C ALA A 127 4.50 -12.89 -7.26
N THR A 128 5.63 -12.19 -7.34
CA THR A 128 6.02 -11.19 -6.33
C THR A 128 5.18 -9.91 -6.45
N LEU A 129 4.83 -9.45 -7.65
CA LEU A 129 3.88 -8.35 -7.84
C LEU A 129 2.51 -8.69 -7.24
N CYS A 130 1.93 -9.86 -7.58
CA CYS A 130 0.64 -10.25 -7.03
C CYS A 130 0.67 -10.46 -5.50
N LEU A 131 1.79 -10.95 -4.96
CA LEU A 131 1.97 -11.08 -3.50
C LEU A 131 2.04 -9.72 -2.82
N TYR A 132 2.83 -8.79 -3.37
CA TYR A 132 2.92 -7.42 -2.90
C TYR A 132 1.55 -6.76 -2.87
N ASP A 133 0.84 -6.84 -4.00
CA ASP A 133 -0.51 -6.31 -4.16
C ASP A 133 -1.49 -6.86 -3.13
N PHE A 134 -1.53 -8.19 -2.97
CA PHE A 134 -2.41 -8.83 -2.00
C PHE A 134 -2.19 -8.31 -0.57
N LEU A 135 -0.93 -8.16 -0.18
CA LEU A 135 -0.57 -7.70 1.16
C LEU A 135 -0.82 -6.20 1.32
N GLU A 136 -0.56 -5.42 0.27
CA GLU A 136 -0.90 -4.01 0.20
C GLU A 136 -2.42 -3.80 0.32
N SER A 137 -3.23 -4.47 -0.49
CA SER A 137 -4.70 -4.37 -0.46
C SER A 137 -5.25 -4.64 0.94
N ILE A 138 -4.73 -5.65 1.66
CA ILE A 138 -5.15 -5.88 3.06
C ILE A 138 -4.93 -4.65 3.92
N PHE A 139 -3.82 -3.94 3.71
CA PHE A 139 -3.51 -2.69 4.40
C PHE A 139 -4.39 -1.53 3.91
N THR A 140 -4.35 -1.21 2.62
CA THR A 140 -4.93 0.00 2.03
C THR A 140 -6.45 -0.02 2.02
N VAL A 141 -7.08 -1.14 1.69
CA VAL A 141 -8.55 -1.30 1.74
C VAL A 141 -9.05 -1.04 3.17
N ASN A 142 -8.37 -1.60 4.18
CA ASN A 142 -8.73 -1.39 5.59
C ASN A 142 -8.44 0.04 6.05
N PHE A 143 -7.36 0.65 5.58
CA PHE A 143 -7.01 2.03 5.86
C PHE A 143 -8.08 2.99 5.32
N PHE A 144 -8.40 2.92 4.03
CA PHE A 144 -9.41 3.81 3.42
C PHE A 144 -10.80 3.58 4.01
N ALA A 145 -11.16 2.34 4.29
CA ALA A 145 -12.44 2.06 4.92
C ALA A 145 -12.49 2.64 6.36
N LEU A 146 -11.39 2.61 7.12
CA LEU A 146 -11.32 3.21 8.47
C LEU A 146 -11.56 4.72 8.47
N PHE A 147 -11.26 5.43 7.38
CA PHE A 147 -11.35 6.89 7.30
C PHE A 147 -12.73 7.46 7.71
N PRO A 148 -13.86 7.08 7.08
CA PRO A 148 -15.19 7.57 7.48
C PRO A 148 -15.64 7.06 8.85
N ASP A 149 -15.15 5.91 9.31
CA ASP A 149 -15.46 5.38 10.65
C ASP A 149 -14.80 6.22 11.75
N LYS A 150 -13.58 6.72 11.46
CA LYS A 150 -12.75 7.52 12.37
C LYS A 150 -13.14 9.00 12.37
N PHE A 151 -13.30 9.61 11.19
CA PHE A 151 -13.64 11.02 11.04
C PHE A 151 -15.09 11.15 10.56
N ARG A 152 -16.01 11.44 11.49
CA ARG A 152 -17.46 11.39 11.22
C ARG A 152 -17.99 12.72 10.71
N GLU A 153 -17.45 13.83 11.22
CA GLU A 153 -17.83 15.18 10.77
C GLU A 153 -17.33 15.46 9.35
N SER A 154 -18.14 16.15 8.54
CA SER A 154 -17.74 16.49 7.16
C SER A 154 -16.56 17.45 7.13
N SER A 155 -16.55 18.47 8.01
CA SER A 155 -15.45 19.43 8.12
C SER A 155 -14.16 18.78 8.61
N GLU A 156 -14.28 17.81 9.51
CA GLU A 156 -13.16 17.02 10.02
C GLU A 156 -12.57 16.13 8.92
N ARG A 157 -13.41 15.46 8.12
CA ARG A 157 -12.96 14.68 6.96
C ARG A 157 -12.18 15.52 5.97
N VAL A 158 -12.68 16.71 5.60
CA VAL A 158 -11.95 17.63 4.71
C VAL A 158 -10.57 17.97 5.27
N SER A 159 -10.51 18.28 6.57
CA SER A 159 -9.24 18.58 7.25
C SER A 159 -8.28 17.37 7.30
N ALA A 160 -8.78 16.18 7.64
CA ALA A 160 -7.97 14.97 7.68
C ALA A 160 -7.49 14.54 6.29
N SER A 161 -8.32 14.68 5.26
CA SER A 161 -7.95 14.46 3.86
C SER A 161 -6.84 15.42 3.42
N ALA A 162 -6.84 16.67 3.87
CA ALA A 162 -5.75 17.58 3.57
C ALA A 162 -4.39 17.05 4.09
N PHE A 163 -4.35 16.54 5.33
CA PHE A 163 -3.13 15.90 5.85
C PHE A 163 -2.70 14.68 5.03
N VAL A 164 -3.64 13.80 4.66
CA VAL A 164 -3.38 12.63 3.79
C VAL A 164 -2.74 13.07 2.47
N VAL A 165 -3.30 14.09 1.81
CA VAL A 165 -2.79 14.58 0.51
C VAL A 165 -1.42 15.24 0.64
N TYR A 166 -1.25 16.17 1.59
CA TYR A 166 0.02 16.89 1.74
C TYR A 166 1.16 15.97 2.17
N LEU A 167 0.89 15.03 3.07
CA LEU A 167 1.89 14.06 3.50
C LEU A 167 2.14 13.00 2.42
N GLY A 168 1.11 12.55 1.71
CA GLY A 168 1.28 11.66 0.54
C GLY A 168 2.18 12.28 -0.53
N PHE A 169 2.06 13.59 -0.78
CA PHE A 169 2.95 14.30 -1.71
C PHE A 169 4.43 14.24 -1.29
N LEU A 170 4.72 14.31 0.01
CA LEU A 170 6.10 14.10 0.50
C LEU A 170 6.61 12.68 0.21
N GLY A 171 5.72 11.68 0.28
CA GLY A 171 6.03 10.31 -0.12
C GLY A 171 6.40 10.22 -1.60
N VAL A 172 5.60 10.83 -2.47
CA VAL A 172 5.88 10.89 -3.93
C VAL A 172 7.23 11.56 -4.21
N VAL A 173 7.52 12.71 -3.59
CA VAL A 173 8.83 13.37 -3.74
C VAL A 173 9.96 12.46 -3.25
N GLY A 174 9.76 11.79 -2.11
CA GLY A 174 10.71 10.79 -1.60
C GLY A 174 10.98 9.67 -2.60
N ALA A 175 9.95 9.14 -3.25
CA ALA A 175 10.07 8.07 -4.24
C ALA A 175 10.93 8.43 -5.46
N PHE A 176 10.98 9.70 -5.85
CA PHE A 176 11.84 10.14 -6.96
C PHE A 176 13.28 10.43 -6.52
N LEU A 177 13.49 10.81 -5.26
CA LEU A 177 14.80 11.20 -4.76
C LEU A 177 15.58 10.04 -4.16
N ILE A 178 14.92 9.21 -3.33
CA ILE A 178 15.57 8.17 -2.53
C ILE A 178 16.21 7.10 -3.40
N PRO A 179 15.55 6.52 -4.43
CA PRO A 179 16.18 5.51 -5.25
C PRO A 179 17.46 6.01 -5.93
N GLY A 180 17.50 7.27 -6.38
CA GLY A 180 18.69 7.86 -6.99
C GLY A 180 19.89 8.06 -6.04
N LEU A 181 19.71 7.88 -4.72
CA LEU A 181 20.81 7.89 -3.75
C LEU A 181 21.46 6.51 -3.57
N PHE A 182 20.75 5.44 -3.95
CA PHE A 182 21.17 4.07 -3.70
C PHE A 182 21.36 3.25 -4.97
N ILE A 183 20.66 3.57 -6.06
CA ILE A 183 20.72 2.84 -7.32
C ILE A 183 21.96 3.28 -8.11
N ASP A 184 22.82 2.31 -8.38
CA ASP A 184 23.92 2.40 -9.34
C ASP A 184 23.58 1.51 -10.55
N PHE A 185 23.45 2.12 -11.72
CA PHE A 185 23.11 1.40 -12.96
C PHE A 185 24.16 0.33 -13.28
N GLY A 186 23.71 -0.88 -13.59
CA GLY A 186 24.56 -2.06 -13.80
C GLY A 186 24.92 -2.83 -12.52
N ASP A 187 24.58 -2.33 -11.33
CA ASP A 187 24.72 -3.07 -10.07
C ASP A 187 23.36 -3.50 -9.52
N ILE A 188 22.99 -4.77 -9.74
CA ILE A 188 21.76 -5.38 -9.22
C ILE A 188 21.69 -5.28 -7.68
N GLY A 189 22.84 -5.35 -6.99
CA GLY A 189 22.88 -5.25 -5.53
C GLY A 189 22.40 -3.90 -5.01
N SER A 190 22.60 -2.84 -5.78
CA SER A 190 22.18 -1.47 -5.43
C SER A 190 20.64 -1.33 -5.32
N TYR A 191 19.89 -2.05 -6.16
CA TYR A 191 18.42 -2.13 -6.10
C TYR A 191 17.92 -2.90 -4.88
N VAL A 192 18.63 -3.95 -4.50
CA VAL A 192 18.33 -4.72 -3.28
C VAL A 192 18.56 -3.86 -2.04
N VAL A 193 19.66 -3.08 -2.01
CA VAL A 193 19.94 -2.14 -0.93
C VAL A 193 18.91 -1.01 -0.86
N MET A 194 18.46 -0.51 -2.01
CA MET A 194 17.38 0.47 -2.09
C MET A 194 16.06 -0.05 -1.51
N ALA A 195 15.81 -1.36 -1.65
CA ALA A 195 14.59 -2.00 -1.17
C ALA A 195 14.61 -2.38 0.32
N LEU A 196 15.74 -2.24 1.02
CA LEU A 196 15.90 -2.49 2.46
C LEU A 196 15.55 -1.26 3.32
#